data_AF-A0A6J4T9L8-F1
#
_entry.id   AF-A0A6J4T9L8-F1
#
_cell.length_a   1.000
_cell.length_b   1.000
_cell.length_c   1.000
_cell.angle_alpha   90.00
_cell.angle_beta   90.00
_cell.angle_gamma   90.00
#
_symmetry.space_group_name_H-M   'P 1'
#
loop_
_entity.id
_entity.type
_entity.pdbx_description
1 polymer ?
#
loop_
_entity_poly.entity_id
_entity_poly.type
_entity_poly.pdbx_seq_one_letter_code
_entity_poly.pdbx_strand_id
1 'polypeptide(L)'
;MLACARDPARGGGIPRDGYPLPRELARHAPKERFAPDELRGACLAAGEGLGAEDAREARFRPAAEMVELWRGLDLPAWVAPYALRDARLGYLKGYEMALVSEGFSREEAICAARARWGGQWERRLEAARSRRFGAT
;
A
#
# COMPACT_ATOMS: atom_id res chain seq x y z
N MET A 1 -48.55 -2.99 16.52
CA MET A 1 -47.32 -3.11 17.33
C MET A 1 -46.39 -4.11 16.66
N LEU A 2 -45.49 -3.66 15.79
CA LEU A 2 -44.44 -4.52 15.24
C LEU A 2 -43.26 -4.50 16.21
N ALA A 3 -42.92 -5.66 16.74
CA ALA A 3 -41.67 -5.86 17.49
C ALA A 3 -40.51 -5.76 16.50
N CYS A 4 -39.71 -4.70 16.63
CA CYS A 4 -38.40 -4.62 15.99
C CYS A 4 -37.52 -5.73 16.58
N ALA A 5 -37.36 -6.82 15.84
CA ALA A 5 -36.30 -7.78 16.09
C ALA A 5 -34.97 -7.00 16.02
N ARG A 6 -34.31 -6.85 17.16
CA ARG A 6 -32.93 -6.34 17.23
C ARG A 6 -32.05 -7.38 16.54
N ASP A 7 -31.68 -7.07 15.31
CA ASP A 7 -30.63 -7.78 14.59
C ASP A 7 -29.32 -7.66 15.40
N PRO A 8 -28.74 -8.77 15.91
CA PRO A 8 -27.53 -8.73 16.71
C PRO A 8 -26.27 -8.34 15.92
N ALA A 9 -26.38 -8.11 14.60
CA ALA A 9 -25.26 -7.71 13.74
C ALA A 9 -24.73 -6.28 13.95
N ARG A 10 -25.28 -5.49 14.88
CA ARG A 10 -24.80 -4.13 15.21
C ARG A 10 -23.90 -4.04 16.45
N GLY A 11 -23.22 -5.13 16.79
CA GLY A 11 -22.06 -5.11 17.68
C GLY A 11 -20.87 -5.65 16.89
N GLY A 12 -20.04 -4.76 16.34
CA GLY A 12 -18.82 -5.13 15.61
C GLY A 12 -17.83 -5.83 16.54
N GLY A 13 -17.99 -7.14 16.71
CA GLY A 13 -17.01 -7.98 17.37
C GLY A 13 -15.75 -8.01 16.52
N ILE A 14 -14.59 -7.83 17.16
CA ILE A 14 -13.30 -8.08 16.52
C ILE A 14 -13.34 -9.54 16.01
N PRO A 15 -13.11 -9.79 14.70
CA PRO A 15 -12.99 -11.15 14.20
C PRO A 15 -11.95 -11.87 15.04
N ARG A 16 -12.34 -13.00 15.66
CA ARG A 16 -11.43 -13.78 16.53
C ARG A 16 -10.14 -14.19 15.80
N ASP A 17 -10.23 -14.29 14.49
CA ASP A 17 -9.16 -14.74 13.61
C ASP A 17 -8.34 -13.59 13.00
N GLY A 18 -8.66 -12.32 13.32
CA GLY A 18 -7.99 -11.14 12.79
C GLY A 18 -8.49 -10.70 11.40
N TYR A 19 -7.90 -9.62 10.91
CA TYR A 19 -8.28 -8.90 9.69
C TYR A 19 -7.39 -9.30 8.52
N PRO A 20 -7.97 -9.78 7.40
CA PRO A 20 -7.21 -10.07 6.19
C PRO A 20 -6.82 -8.78 5.47
N LEU A 21 -5.72 -8.83 4.71
CA LEU A 21 -5.42 -7.82 3.70
C LEU A 21 -6.05 -8.18 2.35
N PRO A 22 -6.24 -7.20 1.45
CA PRO A 22 -6.65 -7.47 0.07
C PRO A 22 -5.65 -8.40 -0.61
N ARG A 23 -6.12 -9.24 -1.53
CA ARG A 23 -5.30 -10.28 -2.17
C ARG A 23 -3.99 -9.75 -2.76
N GLU A 24 -4.02 -8.60 -3.43
CA GLU A 24 -2.82 -7.98 -4.04
C GLU A 24 -1.80 -7.49 -3.00
N LEU A 25 -2.25 -7.15 -1.79
CA LEU A 25 -1.38 -6.76 -0.67
C LEU A 25 -0.96 -7.96 0.17
N ALA A 26 -1.83 -8.96 0.32
CA ALA A 26 -1.60 -10.15 1.13
C ALA A 26 -0.36 -10.94 0.66
N ARG A 27 -0.08 -10.97 -0.66
CA ARG A 27 1.15 -11.58 -1.21
C ARG A 27 2.46 -10.91 -0.73
N HIS A 28 2.37 -9.66 -0.28
CA HIS A 28 3.48 -8.86 0.24
C HIS A 28 3.50 -8.80 1.76
N ALA A 29 2.58 -9.51 2.41
CA ALA A 29 2.43 -9.51 3.85
C ALA A 29 3.01 -10.80 4.44
N PRO A 30 3.58 -10.76 5.66
CA PRO A 30 4.23 -11.93 6.26
C PRO A 30 3.25 -13.02 6.71
N LYS A 31 1.95 -12.71 6.77
CA LYS A 31 0.88 -13.62 7.19
C LYS A 31 -0.45 -13.20 6.58
N GLU A 32 -1.43 -14.10 6.66
CA GLU A 32 -2.75 -13.93 6.04
C GLU A 32 -3.69 -12.99 6.82
N ARG A 33 -3.54 -12.91 8.14
CA ARG A 33 -4.44 -12.16 9.04
C ARG A 33 -3.70 -11.40 10.13
N PHE A 34 -4.22 -10.23 10.50
CA PHE A 34 -3.58 -9.28 11.39
C PHE A 34 -4.50 -8.83 12.52
N ALA A 35 -3.94 -8.65 13.71
CA ALA A 35 -4.61 -7.97 14.80
C ALA A 35 -4.73 -6.46 14.50
N PRO A 36 -5.68 -5.73 15.15
CA PRO A 36 -5.84 -4.29 14.93
C PRO A 36 -4.56 -3.45 15.04
N ASP A 37 -3.71 -3.76 16.01
CA ASP A 37 -2.45 -3.07 16.28
C ASP A 37 -1.36 -3.38 15.24
N GLU A 38 -1.46 -4.51 14.55
CA GLU A 38 -0.53 -4.93 13.50
C GLU A 38 -0.90 -4.37 12.13
N LEU A 39 -2.18 -4.04 11.90
CA LEU A 39 -2.72 -3.65 10.59
C LEU A 39 -1.95 -2.49 9.94
N ARG A 40 -1.50 -1.50 10.73
CA ARG A 40 -0.76 -0.36 10.22
C ARG A 40 0.60 -0.78 9.65
N GLY A 41 1.35 -1.58 10.40
CA GLY A 41 2.64 -2.12 9.95
C GLY A 41 2.49 -3.08 8.78
N ALA A 42 1.47 -3.93 8.82
CA ALA A 42 1.15 -4.87 7.74
C ALA A 42 0.81 -4.14 6.43
N CYS A 43 -0.06 -3.13 6.50
CA CYS A 43 -0.40 -2.29 5.37
C CYS A 43 0.81 -1.53 4.82
N LEU A 44 1.65 -0.97 5.70
CA LEU A 44 2.89 -0.29 5.28
C LEU A 44 3.79 -1.24 4.48
N ALA A 45 4.12 -2.40 5.05
CA ALA A 45 5.00 -3.39 4.42
C ALA A 45 4.40 -3.93 3.12
N ALA A 46 3.11 -4.26 3.13
CA ALA A 46 2.42 -4.75 1.92
C ALA A 46 2.38 -3.68 0.82
N GLY A 47 2.20 -2.41 1.21
CA GLY A 47 2.32 -1.27 0.31
C GLY A 47 3.72 -1.19 -0.31
N GLU A 48 4.78 -1.29 0.50
CA GLU A 48 6.16 -1.27 0.01
C GLU A 48 6.42 -2.39 -1.02
N GLY A 49 5.99 -3.62 -0.72
CA GLY A 49 6.10 -4.74 -1.66
C GLY A 49 5.35 -4.51 -2.97
N LEU A 50 4.10 -4.06 -2.88
CA LEU A 50 3.29 -3.74 -4.06
C LEU A 50 3.90 -2.62 -4.91
N GLY A 51 4.42 -1.58 -4.27
CA GLY A 51 5.08 -0.47 -4.95
C GLY A 51 6.35 -0.92 -5.68
N ALA A 52 7.15 -1.77 -5.04
CA ALA A 52 8.36 -2.32 -5.68
C ALA A 52 8.03 -3.22 -6.87
N GLU A 53 6.95 -3.99 -6.79
CA GLU A 53 6.49 -4.84 -7.89
C GLU A 53 5.94 -4.03 -9.06
N ASP A 54 5.00 -3.12 -8.81
CA ASP A 54 4.43 -2.26 -9.85
C ASP A 54 5.52 -1.42 -10.54
N ALA A 55 6.58 -1.03 -9.82
CA ALA A 55 7.74 -0.37 -10.41
C ALA A 55 8.43 -1.25 -11.44
N ARG A 56 8.62 -2.55 -11.18
CA ARG A 56 9.23 -3.50 -12.14
C ARG A 56 8.41 -3.63 -13.41
N GLU A 57 7.09 -3.49 -13.29
CA GLU A 57 6.17 -3.51 -14.42
C GLU A 57 5.99 -2.14 -15.09
N ALA A 58 6.72 -1.10 -14.64
CA ALA A 58 6.53 0.28 -15.05
C ALA A 58 5.05 0.75 -14.98
N ARG A 59 4.29 0.20 -14.03
CA ARG A 59 2.89 0.56 -13.77
C ARG A 59 2.84 1.50 -12.57
N PHE A 60 1.99 2.52 -12.58
CA PHE A 60 1.78 3.35 -11.39
C PHE A 60 0.29 3.49 -11.10
N ARG A 61 -0.12 3.09 -9.89
CA ARG A 61 -1.52 3.16 -9.45
C ARG A 61 -1.83 4.52 -8.84
N PRO A 62 -2.82 5.25 -9.37
CA PRO A 62 -3.30 6.48 -8.75
C PRO A 62 -4.00 6.16 -7.42
N ALA A 63 -4.24 7.21 -6.61
CA ALA A 63 -4.88 7.05 -5.31
C ALA A 63 -6.27 6.40 -5.40
N ALA A 64 -7.05 6.71 -6.45
CA ALA A 64 -8.38 6.13 -6.64
C ALA A 64 -8.33 4.60 -6.84
N GLU A 65 -7.39 4.10 -7.64
CA GLU A 65 -7.23 2.65 -7.86
C GLU A 65 -6.81 1.94 -6.57
N MET A 66 -5.95 2.57 -5.76
CA MET A 66 -5.58 2.05 -4.45
C MET A 66 -6.79 2.00 -3.50
N VAL A 67 -7.65 3.03 -3.52
CA VAL A 67 -8.89 3.05 -2.71
C VAL A 67 -9.84 1.92 -3.12
N GLU A 68 -10.03 1.67 -4.43
CA GLU A 68 -10.87 0.56 -4.88
C GLU A 68 -10.34 -0.80 -4.41
N LEU A 69 -9.02 -0.98 -4.38
CA LEU A 69 -8.37 -2.17 -3.83
C LEU A 69 -8.70 -2.39 -2.34
N TRP A 70 -9.05 -1.33 -1.62
CA TRP A 70 -9.30 -1.33 -0.17
C TRP A 70 -10.78 -1.28 0.21
N ARG A 71 -11.65 -1.00 -0.77
CA ARG A 71 -13.08 -0.76 -0.54
C ARG A 71 -13.82 -1.96 0.09
N GLY A 72 -13.31 -3.17 -0.11
CA GLY A 72 -13.88 -4.41 0.45
C GLY A 72 -13.37 -4.79 1.84
N LEU A 73 -12.51 -3.98 2.48
CA LEU A 73 -11.94 -4.32 3.77
C LEU A 73 -12.87 -3.94 4.93
N ASP A 74 -13.19 -4.94 5.74
CA ASP A 74 -13.92 -4.75 7.00
C ASP A 74 -12.96 -4.42 8.15
N LEU A 75 -12.23 -3.29 8.02
CA LEU A 75 -11.29 -2.84 9.04
C LEU A 75 -12.03 -2.13 10.20
N PRO A 76 -11.46 -2.17 11.42
CA PRO A 76 -11.98 -1.36 12.52
C PRO A 76 -11.97 0.14 12.15
N ALA A 77 -13.07 0.85 12.38
CA ALA A 77 -13.21 2.26 12.00
C ALA A 77 -12.10 3.18 12.55
N TRP A 78 -11.62 2.90 13.76
CA TRP A 78 -10.54 3.63 14.43
C TRP A 78 -9.13 3.34 13.86
N VAL A 79 -8.94 2.26 13.12
CA VAL A 79 -7.65 1.86 12.52
C VAL A 79 -7.65 2.08 11.00
N ALA A 80 -8.78 1.86 10.35
CA ALA A 80 -8.95 1.92 8.89
C ALA A 80 -8.28 3.13 8.23
N PRO A 81 -8.55 4.41 8.59
CA PRO A 81 -7.97 5.55 7.90
C PRO A 81 -6.44 5.58 7.99
N TYR A 82 -5.87 5.11 9.11
CA TYR A 82 -4.43 5.08 9.32
C TYR A 82 -3.77 3.91 8.60
N ALA A 83 -4.39 2.72 8.61
CA ALA A 83 -3.90 1.57 7.89
C ALA A 83 -3.89 1.81 6.37
N LEU A 84 -4.93 2.41 5.82
CA LEU A 84 -4.99 2.75 4.38
C LEU A 84 -3.98 3.84 4.01
N ARG A 85 -3.80 4.85 4.88
CA ARG A 85 -2.73 5.84 4.72
C ARG A 85 -1.35 5.18 4.69
N ASP A 86 -1.08 4.29 5.62
CA ASP A 86 0.21 3.61 5.73
C ASP A 86 0.46 2.69 4.52
N ALA A 87 -0.57 2.01 4.00
CA ALA A 87 -0.48 1.29 2.72
C ALA A 87 -0.10 2.21 1.55
N ARG A 88 -0.69 3.41 1.46
CA ARG A 88 -0.31 4.37 0.40
C ARG A 88 1.12 4.85 0.56
N LEU A 89 1.53 5.20 1.78
CA LEU A 89 2.89 5.66 2.05
C LEU A 89 3.91 4.57 1.74
N GLY A 90 3.61 3.33 2.13
CA GLY A 90 4.39 2.16 1.79
C GLY A 90 4.53 2.00 0.28
N TYR A 91 3.43 2.06 -0.46
CA TYR A 91 3.43 2.00 -1.92
C TYR A 91 4.38 3.01 -2.57
N LEU A 92 4.25 4.28 -2.17
CA LEU A 92 5.10 5.33 -2.72
C LEU A 92 6.59 5.14 -2.39
N LYS A 93 6.87 4.66 -1.17
CA LYS A 93 8.23 4.37 -0.70
C LYS A 93 8.83 3.16 -1.42
N GLY A 94 8.11 2.06 -1.50
CA GLY A 94 8.54 0.85 -2.20
C GLY A 94 8.81 1.09 -3.68
N TYR A 95 7.92 1.86 -4.34
CA TYR A 95 8.10 2.29 -5.72
C TYR A 95 9.38 3.10 -5.90
N GLU A 96 9.58 4.12 -5.06
CA GLU A 96 10.79 4.95 -5.07
C GLU A 96 12.05 4.13 -4.83
N MET A 97 12.01 3.20 -3.87
CA MET A 97 13.17 2.38 -3.53
C MET A 97 13.56 1.43 -4.65
N ALA A 98 12.60 0.86 -5.38
CA ALA A 98 12.88 0.05 -6.55
C ALA A 98 13.63 0.85 -7.63
N LEU A 99 13.18 2.06 -7.94
CA LEU A 99 13.77 2.97 -8.94
C LEU A 99 15.24 3.32 -8.72
N VAL A 100 15.69 3.31 -7.46
CA VAL A 100 17.05 3.69 -7.06
C VAL A 100 17.86 2.50 -6.51
N SER A 101 17.32 1.29 -6.65
CA SER A 101 18.01 0.06 -6.28
C SER A 101 18.96 -0.38 -7.40
N GLU A 102 20.03 -1.09 -7.03
CA GLU A 102 21.02 -1.60 -7.98
C GLU A 102 20.48 -2.72 -8.90
N GLY A 103 19.35 -3.32 -8.54
CA GLY A 103 18.68 -4.36 -9.33
C GLY A 103 17.78 -3.83 -10.45
N PHE A 104 17.78 -2.52 -10.70
CA PHE A 104 17.00 -1.87 -11.75
C PHE A 104 17.92 -1.38 -12.87
N SER A 105 17.68 -1.83 -14.09
CA SER A 105 18.37 -1.24 -15.23
C SER A 105 17.98 0.23 -15.39
N ARG A 106 18.85 1.00 -16.05
CA ARG A 106 18.59 2.41 -16.32
C ARG A 106 17.30 2.61 -17.12
N GLU A 107 17.02 1.74 -18.08
CA GLU A 107 15.82 1.82 -18.93
C GLU A 107 14.53 1.52 -18.14
N GLU A 108 14.53 0.48 -17.31
CA GLU A 108 13.41 0.16 -16.41
C GLU A 108 13.12 1.33 -15.46
N ALA A 109 14.17 1.94 -14.91
CA ALA A 109 14.03 3.08 -14.01
C ALA A 109 13.42 4.29 -14.72
N ILE A 110 13.78 4.54 -15.99
CA ILE A 110 13.21 5.61 -16.80
C ILE A 110 11.73 5.34 -17.08
N CYS A 111 11.37 4.12 -17.50
CA CYS A 111 9.98 3.74 -17.78
C CYS A 111 9.09 3.89 -16.54
N ALA A 112 9.52 3.35 -15.40
CA ALA A 112 8.79 3.46 -14.14
C ALA A 112 8.71 4.92 -13.63
N ALA A 113 9.78 5.70 -13.78
CA ALA A 113 9.77 7.12 -13.40
C ALA A 113 8.77 7.92 -14.23
N ARG A 114 8.69 7.63 -15.54
CA ARG A 114 7.70 8.24 -16.44
C ARG A 114 6.28 7.84 -16.07
N ALA A 115 6.04 6.58 -15.74
CA ALA A 115 4.73 6.11 -15.31
C ALA A 115 4.23 6.85 -14.06
N ARG A 116 5.13 7.10 -13.09
CA ARG A 116 4.78 7.79 -11.84
C ARG A 116 4.71 9.32 -11.95
N TRP A 117 5.66 9.94 -12.65
CA TRP A 117 5.87 11.40 -12.60
C TRP A 117 5.62 12.11 -13.95
N GLY A 118 5.30 11.38 -15.01
CA GLY A 118 5.07 11.94 -16.34
C GLY A 118 6.27 12.77 -16.81
N GLY A 119 6.01 13.97 -17.33
CA GLY A 119 7.05 14.86 -17.86
C GLY A 119 8.05 15.40 -16.84
N GLN A 120 7.84 15.18 -15.54
CA GLN A 120 8.76 15.63 -14.47
C GLN A 120 9.70 14.52 -13.97
N TRP A 121 9.75 13.39 -14.68
CA TRP A 121 10.43 12.18 -14.23
C TRP A 121 11.93 12.37 -14.00
N GLU A 122 12.65 13.11 -14.85
CA GLU A 122 14.11 13.30 -14.75
C GLU A 122 14.49 13.96 -13.42
N ARG A 123 13.91 15.14 -13.15
CA ARG A 123 14.16 15.89 -11.91
C ARG A 123 13.79 15.09 -10.67
N ARG A 124 12.67 14.34 -10.71
CA ARG A 124 12.17 13.57 -9.56
C ARG A 124 12.99 12.32 -9.30
N LEU A 125 13.46 11.64 -10.35
CA LEU A 125 14.34 10.48 -10.26
C LEU A 125 15.70 10.89 -9.69
N GLU A 126 16.26 12.00 -10.18
CA GLU A 126 17.51 12.52 -9.65
C GLU A 126 17.38 12.87 -8.17
N ALA A 127 16.34 13.60 -7.79
CA ALA A 127 16.08 13.90 -6.38
C ALA A 127 15.91 12.64 -5.51
N ALA A 128 15.32 11.57 -6.05
CA ALA A 128 15.20 10.29 -5.34
C ALA A 128 16.57 9.61 -5.15
N ARG A 129 17.43 9.65 -6.17
CA ARG A 129 18.82 9.17 -6.08
C ARG A 129 19.62 9.97 -5.06
N SER A 130 19.54 11.30 -5.08
CA SER A 130 20.22 12.15 -4.11
C SER A 130 19.77 11.89 -2.68
N ARG A 131 18.48 11.61 -2.44
CA ARG A 131 18.00 11.21 -1.09
C ARG A 131 18.60 9.90 -0.60
N ARG A 132 18.83 8.94 -1.51
CA ARG A 132 19.39 7.63 -1.15
C ARG A 132 20.91 7.65 -1.00
N PHE A 133 21.60 8.39 -1.87
CA PHE A 133 23.06 8.38 -1.97
C PHE A 133 23.74 9.63 -1.41
N GLY A 134 22.98 10.69 -1.13
CA GLY A 134 23.46 11.96 -0.54
C GLY A 134 23.27 12.06 0.97
N ALA A 135 22.77 11.01 1.63
CA ALA A 135 22.83 10.86 3.08
C ALA A 135 24.16 10.19 3.46
N THR A 136 25.25 10.95 3.35
CA THR A 136 26.55 10.66 3.97
C THR A 136 26.79 11.62 5.11
#